data_AF-A0A381TVE9-F1
#
_entry.id   AF-A0A381TVE9-F1
#
_cell.length_a   1.000
_cell.length_b   1.000
_cell.length_c   1.000
_cell.angle_alpha   90.00
_cell.angle_beta   90.00
_cell.angle_gamma   90.00
#
_symmetry.space_group_name_H-M   'P 1'
#
loop_
_entity.id
_entity.type
_entity.pdbx_description
1 polymer ?
#
loop_
_entity_poly.entity_id
_entity_poly.type
_entity_poly.pdbx_seq_one_letter_code
_entity_poly.pdbx_strand_id
1 'polypeptide(L)' 'MRRYLFIFFLFFGITDAQNDFSLEDVNPASDTYGQYVGPSYFNDNICVIGFFHEY' A
#
# COMPACT_ATOMS: atom_id res chain seq x y z
N MET A 1 31.46 -11.63 9.52
CA MET A 1 30.24 -11.22 10.26
C MET A 1 29.61 -9.93 9.73
N ARG A 2 30.36 -8.83 9.52
CA ARG A 2 29.83 -7.54 9.02
C ARG A 2 29.11 -7.57 7.65
N ARG A 3 29.46 -8.49 6.75
CA ARG A 3 28.83 -8.66 5.42
C ARG A 3 27.41 -9.23 5.47
N TYR A 4 27.12 -10.11 6.44
CA TYR A 4 25.79 -10.73 6.57
C TYR A 4 24.76 -9.77 7.17
N LEU A 5 25.21 -8.80 7.98
CA LEU A 5 24.38 -7.73 8.53
C LEU A 5 23.76 -6.86 7.42
N PHE A 6 24.53 -6.53 6.37
CA PHE A 6 24.03 -5.75 5.24
C PHE A 6 22.94 -6.50 4.45
N ILE A 7 23.15 -7.79 4.22
CA ILE A 7 22.17 -8.65 3.54
C ILE A 7 20.90 -8.77 4.38
N PHE A 8 21.03 -8.93 5.70
CA PHE A 8 19.91 -8.98 6.63
C PHE A 8 19.03 -7.72 6.58
N PHE A 9 19.63 -6.52 6.55
CA PHE A 9 18.87 -5.27 6.43
C PHE A 9 18.20 -5.09 5.05
N LEU A 10 18.80 -5.61 3.97
CA LEU A 10 18.17 -5.59 2.65
C LEU A 10 16.92 -6.48 2.59
N PHE A 11 16.91 -7.62 3.27
CA PHE A 11 15.73 -8.50 3.33
C PHE A 11 14.57 -7.88 4.13
N PHE A 12 14.85 -7.13 5.20
CA PHE A 12 13.82 -6.43 5.97
C PHE A 12 13.13 -5.31 5.17
N GLY A 13 13.87 -4.59 4.32
CA GLY A 13 13.28 -3.55 3.48
C GLY A 13 12.30 -4.07 2.44
N ILE A 14 12.40 -5.34 2.03
CA ILE A 14 11.51 -5.95 1.04
C ILE A 14 10.16 -6.34 1.65
N THR A 15 10.11 -6.66 2.95
CA THR A 15 8.86 -7.08 3.61
C THR A 15 7.94 -5.91 3.96
N ASP A 16 8.48 -4.71 4.19
CA ASP A 16 7.70 -3.54 4.63
C ASP A 16 7.37 -2.54 3.50
N ALA A 17 7.85 -2.78 2.27
CA ALA A 17 7.70 -1.82 1.16
C ALA A 17 6.27 -1.76 0.56
N GLN A 18 5.37 -2.67 0.94
CA GLN A 18 3.99 -2.74 0.46
C GLN A 18 3.03 -2.86 1.64
N ASN A 19 3.08 -1.90 2.57
CA ASN A 19 2.12 -1.87 3.66
C ASN A 19 0.71 -1.69 3.11
N ASP A 20 -0.13 -2.68 3.38
CA ASP A 20 -1.55 -2.58 3.13
C ASP A 20 -2.15 -1.47 4.00
N PHE A 21 -3.17 -0.82 3.48
CA PHE A 21 -3.89 0.24 4.19
C PHE A 21 -5.37 0.12 3.88
N SER A 22 -6.18 0.87 4.62
CA SER A 22 -7.61 0.95 4.35
C SER A 22 -8.07 2.39 4.60
N LEU A 23 -8.69 2.98 3.59
CA LEU A 23 -9.24 4.34 3.62
C LEU A 23 -10.70 4.30 3.22
N GLU A 24 -11.49 5.24 3.74
CA GLU A 24 -12.88 5.39 3.32
C GLU A 24 -12.95 5.85 1.86
N ASP A 25 -13.73 5.13 1.06
CA ASP A 25 -14.08 5.55 -0.28
C ASP A 25 -15.14 6.66 -0.23
N VAL A 26 -14.65 7.89 -0.39
CA VAL A 26 -15.49 9.09 -0.38
C VAL A 26 -16.08 9.44 -1.74
N ASN A 27 -15.82 8.65 -2.80
CA ASN A 27 -16.33 8.89 -4.15
C ASN A 27 -17.76 8.35 -4.31
N PRO A 28 -18.80 9.21 -4.42
CA PRO A 28 -20.20 8.75 -4.51
C PRO A 28 -20.55 7.98 -5.78
N ALA A 29 -19.70 8.06 -6.80
CA ALA A 29 -19.85 7.32 -8.04
C ALA A 29 -19.17 5.94 -8.03
N SER A 30 -18.49 5.59 -6.92
CA SER A 30 -17.79 4.32 -6.77
C SER A 30 -18.74 3.21 -6.32
N ASP A 31 -18.49 1.98 -6.79
CA ASP A 31 -19.21 0.78 -6.36
C ASP A 31 -18.97 0.46 -4.86
N THR A 32 -17.90 0.99 -4.28
CA THR A 32 -17.50 0.79 -2.88
C THR A 32 -17.74 2.03 -2.01
N TYR A 33 -18.59 2.97 -2.45
CA TYR A 33 -18.85 4.20 -1.72
C TYR A 33 -19.22 3.98 -0.24
N GLY A 34 -18.53 4.69 0.66
CA GLY A 34 -18.69 4.62 2.11
C GLY A 34 -18.06 3.39 2.77
N GLN A 35 -17.39 2.53 2.01
CA GLN A 35 -16.65 1.39 2.55
C GLN A 35 -15.18 1.73 2.76
N TYR A 36 -14.56 1.05 3.71
CA TYR A 36 -13.12 1.11 3.94
C TYR A 36 -12.42 0.12 3.01
N VAL A 37 -11.72 0.62 2.00
CA VAL A 37 -11.05 -0.17 0.96
C VAL A 37 -9.60 0.25 0.80
N GLY A 38 -8.79 -0.66 0.28
CA GLY A 38 -7.37 -0.44 0.03
C GLY A 38 -6.79 -1.53 -0.86
N PRO A 39 -5.46 -1.60 -1.02
CA PRO A 39 -4.81 -2.50 -1.96
C PRO A 39 -5.25 -3.96 -1.83
N SER A 40 -5.42 -4.47 -0.60
CA SER A 40 -5.87 -5.85 -0.36
C SER A 40 -7.29 -6.17 -0.82
N TYR A 41 -8.15 -5.18 -1.03
CA TYR A 41 -9.47 -5.40 -1.63
C TYR A 41 -9.37 -5.74 -3.13
N PHE A 42 -8.30 -5.28 -3.80
CA PHE A 42 -8.08 -5.41 -5.24
C PHE A 42 -6.96 -6.41 -5.57
N ASN A 43 -6.82 -7.50 -4.80
CA ASN A 43 -5.69 -8.45 -4.89
C ASN A 43 -5.40 -9.03 -6.29
N ASP A 44 -6.42 -9.11 -7.15
CA ASP A 44 -6.29 -9.66 -8.50
C ASP A 44 -6.06 -8.57 -9.57
N ASN A 45 -5.83 -7.32 -9.16
CA ASN A 45 -5.73 -6.15 -10.03
C ASN A 45 -4.41 -5.40 -9.80
N ILE A 46 -3.94 -4.70 -10.84
CA ILE A 46 -2.87 -3.71 -10.67
C ILE A 46 -3.44 -2.50 -9.92
N CYS A 47 -2.91 -2.22 -8.73
CA CYS A 47 -3.26 -1.05 -7.94
C CYS A 47 -2.32 0.12 -8.28
N VAL A 48 -2.90 1.28 -8.62
CA VAL A 48 -2.16 2.54 -8.82
C VAL A 48 -2.59 3.51 -7.73
N ILE A 49 -1.64 3.97 -6.92
CA ILE A 49 -1.88 4.85 -5.77
C ILE A 49 -1.23 6.20 -6.05
N GLY A 50 -2.01 7.27 -5.97
CA GLY A 50 -1.53 8.64 -6.10
C GLY A 50 -1.68 9.40 -4.78
N PHE A 51 -0.62 10.08 -4.35
CA PHE A 51 -0.65 11.01 -3.22
C PHE A 51 -0.57 12.43 -3.77
N PHE A 52 -1.57 13.25 -3.48
CA PHE A 52 -1.66 14.63 -3.94
C PHE A 52 -1.82 15.56 -2.75
N HIS A 53 -1.20 16.74 -2.82
CA HIS A 53 -1.35 17.80 -1.84
C HIS A 53 -1.47 19.12 -2.60
N GLU A 54 -2.48 19.92 -2.27
CA GLU A 54 -2.70 21.26 -2.82
C GLU A 54 -2.55 22.29 -1.67
N TYR A 55 -1.89 23.42 -1.96
CA TYR A 55 -1.57 24.50 -1.01
C TYR A 55 -2.71 25.52 -0.89
#